data_AF-A0A538RE92-F1
#
_entry.id   AF-A0A538RE92-F1
#
_cell.length_a   1.000
_cell.length_b   1.000
_cell.length_c   1.000
_cell.angle_alpha   90.00
_cell.angle_beta   90.00
_cell.angle_gamma   90.00
#
_symmetry.space_group_name_H-M   'P 1'
#
loop_
_entity.id
_entity.type
_entity.pdbx_description
1 polymer ?
#
loop_
_entity_poly.entity_id
_entity_poly.type
_entity_poly.pdbx_seq_one_letter_code
_entity_poly.pdbx_strand_id
1 'polypeptide(L)' 'MRCARCGGLMVREKFEDHGGLGSNDHEYAGWRCINCGAIVDPVIAAHRRLTSQAAASNPALTTA' A
#
# COMPACT_ATOMS: atom_id res chain seq x y z
N MET A 1 9.16 -10.61 -0.25
CA MET A 1 8.67 -9.65 -1.29
C MET A 1 9.81 -8.77 -1.75
N ARG A 2 9.76 -8.27 -2.99
CA ARG A 2 10.71 -7.27 -3.51
C ARG A 2 9.98 -5.96 -3.76
N CYS A 3 10.68 -4.85 -3.60
CA CYS A 3 10.13 -3.52 -3.85
C CYS A 3 9.78 -3.35 -5.33
N ALA A 4 8.54 -2.98 -5.63
CA ALA A 4 8.11 -2.69 -7.00
C ALA A 4 8.81 -1.47 -7.61
N ARG A 5 9.37 -0.57 -6.78
CA ARG A 5 10.08 0.64 -7.23
C ARG A 5 11.54 0.38 -7.60
N CYS A 6 12.27 -0.40 -6.81
CA CYS A 6 13.72 -0.57 -6.99
C CYS A 6 14.22 -2.03 -6.97
N GLY A 7 13.33 -3.01 -6.84
CA GLY A 7 13.70 -4.44 -6.71
C GLY A 7 14.33 -4.82 -5.37
N GLY A 8 14.53 -3.86 -4.46
CA GLY A 8 15.18 -4.04 -3.17
C GLY A 8 14.40 -4.88 -2.16
N LEU A 9 15.06 -5.21 -1.05
CA LEU A 9 14.47 -5.98 0.03
C LEU A 9 13.38 -5.17 0.73
N MET A 10 12.26 -5.83 1.01
CA MET A 10 11.19 -5.28 1.82
C MET A 10 11.03 -6.07 3.10
N VAL A 11 10.87 -5.34 4.20
CA VAL A 11 10.70 -5.87 5.56
C VAL A 11 9.37 -5.42 6.12
N ARG A 12 8.78 -6.26 6.98
CA ARG A 12 7.52 -5.94 7.65
C ARG A 12 7.80 -5.04 8.83
N GLU A 13 7.07 -3.96 8.95
CA GLU A 13 7.25 -2.93 9.98
C GLU A 13 5.89 -2.50 10.51
N LYS A 14 5.84 -2.10 11.79
CA LYS A 14 4.67 -1.48 12.39
C LYS A 14 4.74 0.03 12.17
N PHE A 15 3.65 0.61 11.72
CA PHE A 15 3.51 2.04 11.50
C PHE A 15 2.45 2.58 12.46
N GLU A 16 2.76 3.70 13.08
CA GLU A 16 1.87 4.44 13.97
C GLU A 16 1.25 5.61 13.21
N ASP A 17 -0.07 5.61 13.08
CA ASP A 17 -0.79 6.77 12.56
C ASP A 17 -0.92 7.83 13.66
N HIS A 18 -0.18 8.94 13.50
CA HIS A 18 -0.19 10.06 14.44
C HIS A 18 -1.32 11.07 14.16
N GLY A 19 -2.29 10.73 13.32
CA GLY A 19 -3.36 11.61 12.88
C GLY A 19 -4.59 11.65 13.78
N GLY A 20 -4.54 12.36 14.91
CA GLY A 20 -5.76 12.91 15.53
C GLY A 20 -5.81 12.98 17.05
N LEU A 21 -6.36 14.09 17.56
CA LEU A 21 -6.68 14.36 18.96
C LEU A 21 -7.72 13.36 19.50
N GLY A 22 -7.29 12.17 19.87
CA GLY A 22 -8.17 11.16 20.44
C GLY A 22 -7.42 9.86 20.66
N SER A 23 -7.38 9.42 21.91
CA SER A 23 -6.69 8.22 22.40
C SER A 23 -6.59 7.04 21.41
N ASN A 24 -5.35 6.72 21.07
CA ASN A 24 -4.71 5.39 21.07
C ASN A 24 -5.11 4.34 20.01
N ASP A 25 -4.05 3.76 19.43
CA ASP A 25 -3.97 2.46 18.73
C ASP A 25 -4.42 2.39 17.26
N HIS A 26 -3.94 3.30 16.42
CA HIS A 26 -3.89 3.07 14.97
C HIS A 26 -2.49 2.59 14.54
N GLU A 27 -2.05 1.48 15.13
CA GLU A 27 -0.91 0.72 14.64
C GLU A 27 -1.35 -0.20 13.48
N TYR A 28 -0.66 -0.13 12.35
CA TYR A 28 -0.84 -1.11 11.28
C TYR A 28 0.50 -1.70 10.85
N ALA A 29 0.46 -2.95 10.36
CA ALA A 29 1.66 -3.60 9.82
C ALA A 29 1.73 -3.40 8.31
N GLY A 30 2.77 -2.71 7.84
CA GLY A 30 3.07 -2.49 6.43
C GLY A 30 4.41 -3.09 6.02
N TRP A 31 4.82 -2.82 4.79
CA TRP A 31 6.12 -3.23 4.28
C TRP A 31 6.95 -2.03 3.86
N ARG A 32 8.16 -1.91 4.43
CA ARG A 32 9.12 -0.86 4.05
C ARG A 32 10.26 -1.46 3.24
N CYS A 33 10.63 -0.80 2.14
CA CYS A 33 11.86 -1.12 1.45
C CYS A 33 13.06 -0.47 2.16
N ILE A 34 14.03 -1.28 2.57
CA ILE A 34 15.22 -0.77 3.25
C ILE A 34 16.16 0.01 2.33
N ASN A 35 16.04 -0.21 1.01
CA ASN A 35 16.93 0.39 0.01
C ASN A 35 16.44 1.77 -0.48
N CYS A 36 15.13 1.95 -0.66
CA CYS A 36 14.58 3.19 -1.25
C CYS A 36 13.48 3.86 -0.42
N GLY A 37 13.10 3.28 0.72
CA GLY A 37 12.08 3.82 1.61
C GLY A 37 10.64 3.70 1.11
N ALA A 38 10.37 3.00 0.00
CA ALA A 38 9.00 2.78 -0.45
C ALA A 38 8.20 1.96 0.58
N ILE A 39 7.00 2.43 0.94
CA ILE A 39 6.10 1.80 1.90
C ILE A 39 4.90 1.21 1.15
N VAL A 40 4.53 -0.02 1.49
CA VAL A 40 3.32 -0.69 1.00
C VAL A 40 2.43 -1.01 2.18
N ASP A 41 1.31 -0.29 2.27
CA ASP A 41 0.20 -0.65 3.13
C ASP A 41 -0.61 -1.80 2.47
N PRO A 42 -0.83 -2.92 3.17
CA PRO A 42 -1.51 -4.09 2.60
C PRO A 42 -3.00 -3.86 2.32
N VAL A 43 -3.67 -3.00 3.08
CA VAL A 43 -5.09 -2.66 2.91
C VAL A 43 -5.28 -1.81 1.66
N ILE A 44 -4.47 -0.75 1.51
CA ILE A 44 -4.46 0.10 0.32
C ILE A 44 -4.08 -0.73 -0.90
N ALA A 45 -3.10 -1.62 -0.79
CA ALA A 45 -2.70 -2.50 -1.88
C ALA A 45 -3.83 -3.46 -2.28
N ALA A 46 -4.57 -4.02 -1.31
CA ALA A 46 -5.73 -4.87 -1.60
C ALA A 46 -6.84 -4.09 -2.28
N HIS A 47 -7.18 -2.90 -1.76
CA HIS A 47 -8.19 -2.03 -2.36
C HIS A 47 -7.83 -1.65 -3.80
N ARG A 48 -6.57 -1.27 -4.07
CA ARG A 48 -6.10 -0.96 -5.44
C ARG A 48 -6.21 -2.16 -6.37
N ARG A 49 -5.94 -3.38 -5.92
CA ARG A 49 -6.13 -4.59 -6.76
C ARG A 49 -7.59 -4.77 -7.16
N LEU A 50 -8.51 -4.59 -6.22
CA LEU A 50 -9.95 -4.70 -6.48
C LEU A 50 -10.43 -3.61 -7.45
N THR A 51 -10.02 -2.36 -7.25
CA THR A 51 -10.42 -1.25 -8.13
C THR A 51 -9.80 -1.34 -9.52
N SER A 52 -8.53 -1.76 -9.63
CA SER A 52 -7.90 -1.99 -10.94
C SER A 52 -8.54 -3.16 -11.69
N GLN A 53 -8.97 -4.21 -11.00
CA GLN A 53 -9.75 -5.30 -11.62
C GLN A 53 -11.12 -4.82 -12.08
N ALA A 54 -11.82 -4.05 -11.26
CA ALA A 54 -13.11 -3.46 -11.63
C ALA A 54 -13.00 -2.52 -12.84
N ALA A 55 -11.95 -1.67 -12.89
CA ALA A 55 -11.67 -0.80 -14.03
C ALA A 55 -11.31 -1.58 -15.29
N ALA A 56 -10.52 -2.65 -15.19
CA ALA A 56 -10.18 -3.50 -16.33
C ALA A 56 -11.39 -4.28 -16.88
N SER A 57 -12.36 -4.61 -16.03
CA SER A 57 -13.60 -5.28 -16.45
C SER A 57 -14.65 -4.34 -17.05
N ASN A 58 -14.44 -3.02 -17.03
CA ASN A 58 -15.42 -2.05 -17.50
C ASN A 58 -14.96 -1.41 -18.82
N PRO A 59 -15.52 -1.80 -19.99
CA PRO A 59 -15.07 -1.33 -21.31
C PRO A 59 -15.30 0.17 -21.55
N ALA A 60 -16.04 0.85 -20.67
CA ALA A 60 -16.29 2.29 -20.75
C ALA A 60 -15.11 3.16 -20.25
N LEU A 61 -14.11 2.59 -19.57
CA LEU A 61 -12.97 3.34 -18.99
C LEU A 61 -11.66 3.17 -19.78
N THR A 62 -11.68 2.44 -20.90
CA THR A 62 -10.46 2.07 -21.66
C THR A 62 -10.14 3.00 -22.83
N THR A 63 -10.92 4.06 -23.04
CA THR A 63 -10.66 5.00 -24.14
C THR A 63 -9.66 6.08 -23.69
N ALA A 64 -8.40 5.89 -24.04
CA ALA A 64 -7.38 6.93 -24.09
C ALA A 64 -7.20 7.40 -25.55
#